data_AF-A0A925LM00-F1
#
_entry.id   AF-A0A925LM00-F1
#
_cell.length_a   1.000
_cell.length_b   1.000
_cell.length_c   1.000
_cell.angle_alpha   90.00
_cell.angle_beta   90.00
_cell.angle_gamma   90.00
#
_symmetry.space_group_name_H-M   'P 1'
#
loop_
_entity.id
_entity.type
_entity.pdbx_description
1 polymer ?
#
loop_
_entity_poly.entity_id
_entity_poly.type
_entity_poly.pdbx_seq_one_letter_code
_entity_poly.pdbx_strand_id
1 'polypeptide(L)' 'MKKALDPKFLESITLETMPNHFTTKEIRAMSKFYSSPEGASILKKFGGYMAAIMLAIQNQIMKAIQPQ' A
#
# COMPACT_ATOMS: atom_id res chain seq x y z
N MET A 1 13.09 -13.26 7.27
CA MET A 1 11.82 -12.49 7.17
C MET A 1 10.59 -13.28 7.58
N LYS A 2 10.38 -14.54 7.15
CA LYS A 2 9.16 -15.33 7.46
C LYS A 2 8.87 -15.60 8.96
N LYS A 3 9.83 -15.39 9.87
CA LYS A 3 9.65 -15.52 11.34
C LYS A 3 9.39 -14.19 12.06
N ALA A 4 9.48 -13.04 11.37
CA ALA A 4 9.41 -11.72 12.02
C ALA A 4 8.00 -11.09 12.00
N LEU A 5 7.08 -11.65 11.22
CA LEU A 5 5.73 -11.14 11.06
C LEU A 5 4.77 -12.27 11.42
N ASP A 6 4.22 -12.20 12.63
CA ASP A 6 3.11 -13.06 13.05
C ASP A 6 1.83 -12.56 12.38
N PRO A 7 1.21 -13.32 11.45
CA PRO A 7 0.01 -12.91 10.77
C PRO A 7 -1.16 -12.63 11.72
N LYS A 8 -1.25 -13.38 12.83
CA LYS A 8 -2.33 -13.19 13.81
C LYS A 8 -2.16 -11.88 14.57
N PHE A 9 -0.92 -11.56 14.94
CA PHE A 9 -0.60 -10.26 15.53
C PHE A 9 -0.95 -9.12 14.57
N LEU A 10 -0.55 -9.22 13.29
CA LEU A 10 -0.86 -8.20 12.28
C LEU A 10 -2.37 -8.01 12.06
N GLU A 11 -3.12 -9.11 12.02
CA GLU A 11 -4.57 -9.07 11.90
C GLU A 11 -5.19 -8.37 13.12
N SER A 12 -4.77 -8.75 14.33
CA SER A 12 -5.25 -8.15 15.58
C SER A 12 -5.03 -6.64 15.61
N ILE A 13 -3.80 -6.17 15.35
CA ILE A 13 -3.51 -4.72 15.39
C ILE A 13 -4.28 -3.97 14.31
N THR A 14 -4.53 -4.59 13.14
CA THR A 14 -5.26 -3.98 12.05
C THR A 14 -6.72 -3.77 12.45
N LEU A 15 -7.36 -4.82 13.00
CA LEU A 15 -8.75 -4.75 13.45
C LEU A 15 -8.94 -3.75 14.60
N GLU A 16 -7.98 -3.66 15.52
CA GLU A 16 -8.01 -2.70 16.62
C GLU A 16 -7.83 -1.25 16.13
N THR A 17 -6.96 -1.04 15.15
CA THR A 17 -6.60 0.31 14.67
C THR A 17 -7.60 0.87 13.67
N MET A 18 -8.23 0.02 12.84
CA MET A 18 -9.18 0.45 11.81
C MET A 18 -10.29 1.41 12.30
N PRO A 19 -11.02 1.14 13.40
CA PRO A 19 -12.09 2.04 13.86
C PRO A 19 -11.57 3.39 14.38
N ASN A 20 -10.29 3.50 14.76
CA ASN A 20 -9.70 4.77 15.21
C ASN A 20 -9.38 5.73 14.05
N HIS A 21 -9.32 5.21 12.81
CA HIS A 21 -8.95 5.98 11.63
C HIS A 21 -10.06 6.06 10.58
N PHE A 22 -10.93 5.06 10.53
CA PHE A 22 -11.94 4.95 9.49
C PHE A 22 -13.33 4.75 10.09
N THR A 23 -14.29 5.47 9.52
CA THR A 23 -15.71 5.23 9.77
C THR A 23 -16.14 3.89 9.15
N THR A 24 -17.25 3.34 9.64
CA THR A 24 -17.81 2.11 9.07
C THR A 24 -18.21 2.26 7.59
N LYS A 25 -18.51 3.48 7.13
CA LYS A 25 -18.82 3.75 5.72
C LYS A 25 -17.57 3.64 4.85
N GLU A 26 -16.45 4.19 5.30
CA GLU A 26 -15.17 4.11 4.59
C GLU A 26 -14.63 2.67 4.53
N ILE A 27 -14.72 1.94 5.64
CA ILE A 27 -14.34 0.51 5.68
C ILE A 27 -15.18 -0.29 4.68
N ARG A 28 -16.50 -0.04 4.60
CA ARG A 28 -17.37 -0.68 3.61
C ARG A 28 -17.01 -0.29 2.18
N ALA A 29 -16.70 0.98 1.93
CA ALA A 29 -16.30 1.45 0.62
C ALA A 29 -14.99 0.78 0.15
N MET A 30 -13.99 0.72 1.03
CA MET A 30 -12.73 0.01 0.81
C MET A 30 -12.98 -1.47 0.50
N SER A 31 -13.78 -2.16 1.33
CA SER A 31 -14.11 -3.57 1.16
C SER A 31 -14.78 -3.83 -0.20
N LYS A 32 -15.75 -3.00 -0.59
CA LYS A 32 -16.43 -3.10 -1.89
C LYS A 32 -15.45 -2.88 -3.05
N PHE A 33 -14.57 -1.89 -2.94
CA PHE A 33 -13.58 -1.60 -3.98
C PHE A 33 -12.60 -2.77 -4.15
N TYR A 34 -11.92 -3.20 -3.09
CA TYR A 34 -10.91 -4.26 -3.18
C TYR A 34 -11.50 -5.63 -3.56
N SER A 35 -12.81 -5.84 -3.36
CA SER A 35 -13.51 -7.05 -3.81
C SER A 35 -14.01 -6.98 -5.24
N SER A 36 -13.95 -5.82 -5.92
CA SER A 36 -14.33 -5.71 -7.34
C SER A 36 -13.25 -6.31 -8.25
N PRO A 37 -13.60 -6.76 -9.48
CA PRO A 37 -12.62 -7.22 -10.46
C PRO A 37 -11.51 -6.19 -10.73
N GLU A 38 -11.90 -4.92 -10.84
CA GLU A 38 -11.00 -3.79 -11.09
C GLU A 38 -10.12 -3.51 -9.86
N GLY A 39 -10.71 -3.43 -8.66
CA GLY A 39 -9.94 -3.18 -7.45
C GLY A 39 -8.92 -4.28 -7.16
N ALA A 40 -9.29 -5.55 -7.38
CA ALA A 40 -8.36 -6.67 -7.29
C ALA A 40 -7.26 -6.59 -8.36
N SER A 41 -7.59 -6.21 -9.60
CA SER A 41 -6.58 -5.97 -10.64
C SER A 41 -5.65 -4.81 -10.31
N ILE A 42 -6.17 -3.72 -9.73
CA ILE A 42 -5.39 -2.54 -9.34
C ILE A 42 -4.42 -2.92 -8.22
N LEU A 43 -4.89 -3.62 -7.18
CA LEU A 43 -4.06 -4.04 -6.05
C LEU A 43 -2.84 -4.86 -6.50
N LYS A 44 -3.03 -5.77 -7.46
CA LYS A 44 -1.94 -6.56 -8.07
C LYS A 44 -0.91 -5.71 -8.82
N LYS A 45 -1.34 -4.60 -9.44
CA LYS A 45 -0.48 -3.71 -10.25
C LYS A 45 0.17 -2.60 -9.43
N PHE A 46 -0.41 -2.25 -8.29
CA PHE A 46 -0.04 -1.06 -7.53
C PHE A 46 1.42 -1.08 -7.03
N GLY A 47 1.93 -2.24 -6.60
CA GLY A 47 3.32 -2.38 -6.18
C GLY A 47 4.32 -2.09 -7.31
N GLY A 48 4.07 -2.65 -8.51
CA GLY A 48 4.91 -2.38 -9.68
C GLY A 48 4.82 -0.92 -10.14
N TYR A 49 3.63 -0.35 -10.10
CA TYR A 49 3.41 1.08 -10.38
C TYR A 49 4.21 1.99 -9.42
N MET A 50 4.14 1.74 -8.12
CA MET A 50 4.89 2.52 -7.12
C MET A 50 6.40 2.34 -7.25
N ALA A 51 6.88 1.11 -7.54
CA ALA A 51 8.29 0.87 -7.82
C ALA A 51 8.79 1.68 -9.03
N ALA A 52 8.01 1.73 -10.10
CA ALA A 52 8.35 2.52 -11.29
C ALA A 52 8.44 4.02 -10.96
N ILE A 53 7.51 4.55 -10.15
CA ILE A 53 7.56 5.95 -9.70
C ILE A 53 8.82 6.22 -8.87
N MET A 54 9.11 5.36 -7.89
CA MET A 54 10.29 5.56 -7.02
C MET A 54 11.59 5.58 -7.82
N LEU A 55 11.74 4.71 -8.82
CA LEU A 55 12.89 4.70 -9.72
C LEU A 55 12.99 6.01 -10.53
N ALA A 56 11.86 6.51 -11.03
CA ALA A 56 11.84 7.78 -11.76
C ALA A 56 12.26 8.95 -10.86
N ILE A 57 11.76 9.01 -9.62
CA ILE A 57 12.15 10.03 -8.64
C ILE A 57 13.65 9.93 -8.31
N GLN A 58 14.15 8.73 -8.03
CA GLN A 58 15.58 8.51 -7.74
C GLN A 58 16.47 8.98 -8.89
N ASN A 59 16.08 8.71 -10.14
CA ASN A 59 16.82 9.18 -11.31
C ASN A 59 16.86 10.72 -11.38
N GLN A 60 15.74 11.39 -11.11
CA GLN A 60 15.70 12.85 -11.09
C GLN A 60 16.57 13.44 -9.98
N ILE A 61 16.54 12.85 -8.77
CA ILE A 61 17.40 13.27 -7.66
C ILE A 61 18.87 13.08 -8.04
N MET A 62 19.26 11.92 -8.59
CA MET A 62 20.63 11.64 -8.99
C MET A 62 21.15 12.64 -10.04
N LYS A 63 20.32 13.02 -11.01
CA LYS A 63 20.67 14.07 -11.98
C LYS A 63 20.86 15.43 -11.33
N ALA A 64 20.07 15.76 -10.30
CA ALA A 64 20.16 17.04 -9.61
C ALA A 64 21.39 17.17 -8.70
N ILE A 65 21.95 16.05 -8.21
CA ILE A 65 23.12 16.04 -7.30
C ILE A 65 24.45 15.76 -8.01
N GLN A 66 24.45 15.42 -9.30
CA GLN A 66 25.70 15.31 -10.06
C GLN A 66 26.29 16.71 -10.26
N PRO A 67 27.54 16.96 -9.83
CA PRO A 67 28.22 18.22 -10.13
C PRO A 67 28.42 18.33 -11.65
N GLN A 68 28.16 19.53 -12.19
CA GLN A 68 28.35 19.86 -13.60
C GLN A 68 29.80 19.68 -14.04
#